data_AF-A0AAV2ZRW0-F1
#
_entry.id   AF-A0AAV2ZRW0-F1
#
_cell.length_a   1.000
_cell.length_b   1.000
_cell.length_c   1.000
_cell.angle_alpha   90.00
_cell.angle_beta   90.00
_cell.angle_gamma   90.00
#
_symmetry.space_group_name_H-M   'P 1'
#
loop_
_entity.id
_entity.type
_entity.pdbx_description
1 polymer ?
#
loop_
_entity_poly.entity_id
_entity_poly.type
_entity_poly.pdbx_seq_one_letter_code
_entity_poly.pdbx_strand_id
1 'polypeptide(L)'
;MASEGAVLHAKVARLLSRRFGKPVLQPKVPLVLRDKVSNKKVKLTEASCLSEMSVLMACWKENSFNDKVCSNEVKIFYECVAQAQADRKAGIHQELPAGMFPVTKVNQMLRKFPNIKHEI
;
A
#
# COMPACT_ATOMS: atom_id res chain seq x y z
N MET A 1 -12.67 -26.47 -11.79
CA MET A 1 -11.61 -25.43 -11.76
C MET A 1 -10.59 -25.54 -12.91
N ALA A 2 -10.31 -26.73 -13.48
CA ALA A 2 -9.39 -26.85 -14.63
C ALA A 2 -9.99 -26.40 -15.99
N SER A 3 -11.31 -26.51 -16.16
CA SER A 3 -11.99 -26.20 -17.44
C SER A 3 -12.02 -24.71 -17.79
N GLU A 4 -12.14 -23.82 -16.80
CA GLU A 4 -12.15 -22.37 -17.02
C GLU A 4 -10.77 -21.82 -17.43
N GLY A 5 -9.70 -22.46 -16.97
CA GLY A 5 -8.32 -22.10 -17.33
C GLY A 5 -8.05 -22.25 -18.82
N ALA A 6 -8.51 -23.36 -19.42
CA ALA A 6 -8.32 -23.62 -20.85
C ALA A 6 -9.01 -22.57 -21.75
N VAL A 7 -10.22 -22.15 -21.37
CA VAL A 7 -10.97 -21.10 -22.08
C VAL A 7 -10.23 -19.75 -21.99
N LEU A 8 -9.65 -19.44 -20.83
CA LEU A 8 -8.87 -18.22 -20.63
C LEU A 8 -7.59 -18.22 -21.49
N HIS A 9 -6.86 -19.34 -21.54
CA HIS A 9 -5.68 -19.47 -22.39
C HIS A 9 -5.99 -19.26 -23.88
N ALA A 10 -7.08 -19.85 -24.39
CA ALA A 10 -7.49 -19.67 -25.78
C ALA A 10 -7.85 -18.21 -26.10
N LYS A 11 -8.49 -17.51 -25.16
CA LYS A 11 -8.83 -16.10 -25.31
C LYS A 11 -7.58 -15.22 -25.29
N VAL A 12 -6.66 -15.46 -24.36
CA VAL A 12 -5.38 -14.73 -24.26
C VAL A 12 -4.55 -14.92 -25.53
N ALA A 13 -4.49 -16.13 -26.08
CA ALA A 13 -3.79 -16.41 -27.34
C ALA A 13 -4.35 -15.59 -28.53
N ARG A 14 -5.68 -15.39 -28.59
CA ARG A 14 -6.30 -14.53 -29.60
C ARG A 14 -5.93 -13.05 -29.40
N LEU A 15 -5.85 -12.58 -28.16
CA LEU A 15 -5.52 -11.18 -27.85
C LEU A 15 -4.05 -10.82 -28.10
N LEU A 16 -3.14 -11.81 -28.01
CA LEU A 16 -1.72 -11.66 -28.34
C LEU A 16 -1.42 -11.86 -29.83
N SER A 17 -2.35 -12.46 -30.57
CA SER A 17 -2.17 -12.79 -31.99
C SER A 17 -2.13 -11.54 -32.86
N ARG A 18 -1.12 -11.46 -33.75
CA ARG A 18 -0.96 -10.39 -34.74
C ARG A 18 -1.72 -10.63 -36.05
N ARG A 19 -2.51 -11.72 -36.12
CA ARG A 19 -3.21 -12.17 -37.35
C ARG A 19 -4.10 -11.11 -38.00
N PHE A 20 -4.68 -10.20 -37.22
CA PHE A 20 -5.58 -9.15 -37.72
C PHE A 20 -5.00 -7.75 -37.50
N GLY A 21 -3.67 -7.62 -37.45
CA GLY A 21 -2.97 -6.35 -37.24
C GLY A 21 -2.33 -6.23 -35.86
N LYS A 22 -2.36 -5.01 -35.29
CA LYS A 22 -1.72 -4.73 -33.98
C LYS A 22 -2.43 -5.55 -32.88
N PRO A 23 -1.68 -6.32 -32.07
CA PRO A 23 -2.28 -7.16 -31.03
C PRO A 23 -2.82 -6.29 -29.90
N VAL A 24 -3.94 -6.72 -29.32
CA VAL A 24 -4.66 -6.01 -28.25
C VAL A 24 -3.84 -5.98 -26.97
N LEU A 25 -3.16 -7.08 -26.64
CA LEU A 25 -2.26 -7.17 -25.50
C LEU A 25 -0.81 -7.19 -25.98
N GLN A 26 0.02 -6.33 -25.38
CA GLN A 26 1.46 -6.24 -25.64
C GLN A 26 2.23 -6.27 -24.32
N PRO A 27 2.30 -7.45 -23.66
CA PRO A 27 2.96 -7.56 -22.38
C PRO A 27 4.48 -7.42 -22.53
N LYS A 28 5.09 -6.53 -21.73
CA LYS A 28 6.56 -6.37 -21.65
C LYS A 28 7.26 -7.51 -20.91
N VAL A 29 6.50 -8.30 -20.16
CA VAL A 29 6.95 -9.39 -19.28
C VAL A 29 6.08 -10.62 -19.58
N PRO A 30 6.62 -11.84 -19.59
CA PRO A 30 5.82 -13.04 -19.83
C PRO A 30 4.66 -13.16 -18.82
N LEU A 31 3.50 -13.61 -19.31
CA LEU A 31 2.28 -13.83 -18.52
C LEU A 31 2.38 -15.12 -17.69
N VAL A 32 3.38 -15.19 -16.82
CA VAL A 32 3.65 -16.33 -15.95
C VAL A 32 3.77 -15.85 -14.51
N LEU A 33 3.17 -16.60 -13.58
CA LEU A 33 3.26 -16.29 -12.16
C LEU A 33 4.70 -16.41 -11.67
N ARG A 34 5.11 -15.44 -10.84
CA ARG A 34 6.42 -15.42 -10.18
C ARG A 34 6.31 -16.09 -8.81
N ASP A 35 7.44 -16.59 -8.34
CA ASP A 35 7.58 -17.29 -7.06
C ASP A 35 7.72 -16.33 -5.86
N LYS A 36 7.33 -15.06 -6.06
CA LYS A 36 7.33 -14.02 -5.04
C LYS A 36 6.26 -12.96 -5.33
N VAL A 37 5.69 -12.42 -4.27
CA VAL A 37 4.82 -11.25 -4.27
C VAL A 37 5.59 -10.01 -3.82
N SER A 38 5.20 -8.86 -4.38
CA SER A 38 5.83 -7.58 -4.05
C SER A 38 5.52 -7.18 -2.61
N ASN A 39 6.49 -6.57 -1.92
CA ASN A 39 6.21 -5.94 -0.65
C ASN A 39 5.42 -4.66 -0.92
N LYS A 40 4.23 -4.54 -0.34
CA LYS A 40 3.46 -3.29 -0.41
C LYS A 40 4.22 -2.28 0.44
N LYS A 41 4.78 -1.24 -0.19
CA LYS A 41 5.33 -0.12 0.57
C LYS A 41 4.17 0.48 1.37
N VAL A 42 4.34 0.57 2.68
CA VAL A 42 3.43 1.34 3.53
C VAL A 42 3.36 2.75 2.91
N LYS A 43 2.15 3.22 2.61
CA LYS A 43 1.98 4.56 2.05
C LYS A 43 2.64 5.54 3.02
N LEU A 44 3.44 6.46 2.49
CA LEU A 44 3.93 7.59 3.26
C LEU A 44 2.69 8.29 3.83
N THR A 45 2.56 8.28 5.15
CA THR A 45 1.41 8.86 5.84
C THR A 45 1.37 10.35 5.57
N GLU A 46 0.18 10.87 5.30
CA GLU A 46 -0.09 12.31 5.26
C GLU A 46 0.38 12.97 6.57
N ALA A 47 0.61 14.29 6.53
CA ALA A 47 0.99 15.02 7.74
C ALA A 47 -0.10 14.86 8.81
N SER A 48 0.29 14.39 9.99
CA SER A 48 -0.59 14.24 11.14
C SER A 48 -0.78 15.58 11.84
N CYS A 49 -1.93 15.77 12.51
CA CYS A 49 -2.24 16.95 13.34
C CYS A 49 -2.38 18.28 12.58
N LEU A 50 -2.83 18.25 11.32
CA LEU A 50 -2.99 19.45 10.50
C LEU A 50 -4.10 20.37 11.00
N SER A 51 -5.19 19.80 11.50
CA SER A 51 -6.33 20.55 12.06
C SER A 51 -5.91 21.37 13.27
N GLU A 52 -5.25 20.75 14.22
CA GLU A 52 -4.77 21.32 15.47
C GLU A 52 -3.72 22.38 15.19
N MET A 53 -2.82 22.11 14.24
CA MET A 53 -1.85 23.10 13.76
C MET A 53 -2.56 24.33 13.16
N SER A 54 -3.63 24.14 12.37
CA SER A 54 -4.34 25.28 11.77
C SER A 54 -5.02 26.18 12.80
N VAL A 55 -5.56 25.61 13.89
CA VAL A 55 -6.18 26.37 14.99
C VAL A 55 -5.14 27.12 15.80
N LEU A 56 -4.01 26.47 16.12
CA LEU A 56 -2.90 27.12 16.81
C LEU A 56 -2.35 28.32 16.02
N MET A 57 -2.17 28.15 14.71
CA MET A 57 -1.69 29.23 13.83
C MET A 57 -2.69 30.39 13.74
N ALA A 58 -3.99 30.11 13.79
CA ALA A 58 -5.01 31.16 13.86
C ALA A 58 -4.91 31.96 15.16
N CYS A 59 -4.82 31.29 16.32
CA CYS A 59 -4.67 31.96 17.61
C CYS A 59 -3.37 32.80 17.67
N TRP A 60 -2.26 32.24 17.19
CA TRP A 60 -0.99 32.96 17.13
C TRP A 60 -1.07 34.21 16.27
N LYS A 61 -1.73 34.13 15.11
CA LYS A 61 -1.87 35.29 14.22
C LYS A 61 -2.63 36.45 14.88
N GLU A 62 -3.65 36.16 15.66
CA GLU A 62 -4.45 37.17 16.36
C GLU A 62 -3.74 37.73 17.60
N ASN A 63 -2.93 36.92 18.28
CA ASN A 63 -2.33 37.24 19.57
C ASN A 63 -0.81 37.47 19.51
N SER A 64 -0.30 37.87 18.35
CA SER A 64 1.13 38.17 18.14
C SER A 64 2.07 37.02 18.56
N PHE A 65 1.66 35.78 18.25
CA PHE A 65 2.42 34.55 18.51
C PHE A 65 2.73 34.31 20.00
N ASN A 66 1.85 34.75 20.89
CA ASN A 66 2.03 34.56 22.33
C ASN A 66 1.44 33.23 22.82
N ASP A 67 2.33 32.29 23.14
CA ASP A 67 1.98 30.95 23.66
C ASP A 67 1.19 30.96 24.97
N LYS A 68 1.34 32.00 25.80
CA LYS A 68 0.61 32.08 27.07
C LYS A 68 -0.88 32.31 26.84
N VAL A 69 -1.21 33.12 25.82
CA VAL A 69 -2.59 33.42 25.43
C VAL A 69 -3.20 32.21 24.71
N CYS A 70 -2.43 31.58 23.82
CA CYS A 70 -2.85 30.39 23.05
C CYS A 70 -2.55 29.06 23.76
N SER A 71 -2.49 29.06 25.10
CA SER A 71 -2.00 27.90 25.86
C SER A 71 -2.87 26.64 25.70
N ASN A 72 -4.17 26.83 25.44
CA ASN A 72 -5.11 25.74 25.21
C ASN A 72 -4.84 25.07 23.84
N GLU A 73 -4.69 25.88 22.79
CA GLU A 73 -4.43 25.44 21.42
C GLU A 73 -3.07 24.74 21.33
N VAL A 74 -2.07 25.27 22.04
CA VAL A 74 -0.73 24.67 22.17
C VAL A 74 -0.83 23.28 22.80
N LYS A 75 -1.59 23.15 23.90
CA LYS A 75 -1.75 21.87 24.60
C LYS A 75 -2.42 20.83 23.70
N ILE A 76 -3.51 21.19 23.03
CA ILE A 76 -4.25 20.31 22.11
C ILE A 76 -3.34 19.84 20.95
N PHE A 77 -2.56 20.74 20.38
CA PHE A 77 -1.60 20.39 19.33
C PHE A 77 -0.57 19.37 19.81
N TYR A 78 0.04 19.60 20.97
CA TYR A 78 1.04 18.67 21.52
C TYR A 78 0.46 17.32 21.94
N GLU A 79 -0.78 17.27 22.42
CA GLU A 79 -1.48 16.01 22.68
C GLU A 79 -1.67 15.19 21.40
N CYS A 80 -2.08 15.83 20.29
CA CYS A 80 -2.15 15.16 18.99
C CYS A 80 -0.78 14.68 18.54
N VAL A 81 0.27 15.50 18.66
CA VAL A 81 1.63 15.11 18.27
C VAL A 81 2.12 13.89 19.07
N ALA A 82 1.85 13.86 20.38
CA ALA A 82 2.22 12.74 21.24
C ALA A 82 1.50 11.44 20.81
N GLN A 83 0.20 11.52 20.53
CA GLN A 83 -0.58 10.39 20.03
C GLN A 83 -0.08 9.93 18.65
N ALA A 84 0.09 10.84 17.70
CA ALA A 84 0.59 10.53 16.37
C ALA A 84 2.00 9.92 16.41
N GLN A 85 2.86 10.36 17.34
CA GLN A 85 4.17 9.76 17.54
C GLN A 85 4.09 8.35 18.14
N ALA A 86 3.18 8.12 19.09
CA ALA A 86 2.92 6.80 19.64
C ALA A 86 2.38 5.84 18.55
N ASP A 87 1.43 6.31 17.73
CA ASP A 87 0.85 5.55 16.63
C ASP A 87 1.85 5.27 15.52
N ARG A 88 2.79 6.19 15.25
CA ARG A 88 3.89 5.91 14.30
C ARG A 88 4.83 4.83 14.83
N LYS A 89 5.12 4.82 16.13
CA LYS A 89 5.94 3.78 16.76
C LYS A 89 5.21 2.43 16.76
N ALA A 90 3.91 2.43 17.05
CA ALA A 90 3.07 1.23 17.03
C ALA A 90 2.80 0.72 15.61
N GLY A 91 2.52 1.61 14.66
CA GLY A 91 2.20 1.32 13.26
C GLY A 91 3.38 0.84 12.41
N ILE A 92 4.62 0.87 12.93
CA ILE A 92 5.72 0.05 12.38
C ILE A 92 5.37 -1.45 12.49
N HIS A 93 4.57 -1.83 13.48
CA HIS A 93 3.92 -3.13 13.59
C HIS A 93 2.52 -3.09 12.96
N GLN A 94 2.41 -2.63 11.71
CA GLN A 94 1.09 -2.56 11.06
C GLN A 94 0.45 -3.95 11.01
N GLU A 95 -0.64 -4.09 11.75
CA GLU A 95 -1.52 -5.24 11.71
C GLU A 95 -2.04 -5.40 10.27
N LEU A 96 -1.80 -6.57 9.70
CA LEU A 96 -2.31 -6.90 8.38
C LEU A 96 -3.84 -6.84 8.42
N PRO A 97 -4.50 -6.38 7.35
CA PRO A 97 -5.95 -6.50 7.22
C PRO A 97 -6.36 -7.93 7.59
N ALA A 98 -7.39 -8.08 8.43
CA ALA A 98 -7.85 -9.38 8.91
C ALA A 98 -8.03 -10.34 7.71
N GLY A 99 -7.27 -11.44 7.70
CA GLY A 99 -7.27 -12.43 6.62
C GLY A 99 -6.11 -12.33 5.61
N MET A 100 -5.24 -11.33 5.67
CA MET A 100 -4.03 -11.27 4.83
C MET A 100 -2.78 -11.77 5.56
N PHE A 101 -2.04 -12.67 4.94
CA PHE A 101 -0.77 -13.14 5.47
C PHE A 101 0.35 -12.10 5.27
N PRO A 102 1.33 -12.01 6.19
CA PRO A 102 2.54 -11.24 5.97
C PRO A 102 3.22 -11.66 4.68
N VAL A 103 3.69 -10.68 3.90
CA VAL A 103 4.42 -10.90 2.64
C VAL A 103 5.59 -11.87 2.81
N THR A 104 6.26 -11.84 3.97
CA THR A 104 7.35 -12.75 4.32
C THR A 104 6.88 -14.21 4.36
N LYS A 105 5.76 -14.50 5.03
CA LYS A 105 5.17 -15.84 5.09
C LYS A 105 4.71 -16.33 3.72
N VAL A 106 4.05 -15.47 2.95
CA VAL A 106 3.61 -15.80 1.58
C VAL A 106 4.80 -16.12 0.69
N ASN A 107 5.84 -15.28 0.70
CA ASN A 107 7.05 -15.51 -0.09
C ASN A 107 7.81 -16.77 0.35
N GLN A 108 7.81 -17.10 1.64
CA GLN A 108 8.39 -18.35 2.11
C GLN A 108 7.63 -19.56 1.55
N MET A 109 6.29 -19.49 1.50
CA MET A 109 5.46 -20.55 0.95
C MET A 109 5.64 -20.72 -0.57
N LEU A 110 5.63 -19.61 -1.32
CA LEU A 110 5.83 -19.62 -2.78
C LEU A 110 7.22 -20.14 -3.18
N ARG A 111 8.23 -19.99 -2.33
CA ARG A 111 9.56 -20.58 -2.54
C ARG A 111 9.58 -22.09 -2.36
N LYS A 112 8.76 -22.63 -1.46
CA LYS A 112 8.65 -24.09 -1.24
C LYS A 112 7.87 -24.77 -2.37
N PHE A 113 6.89 -24.08 -2.93
CA PHE A 113 6.05 -24.57 -4.03
C PHE A 113 6.14 -23.62 -5.23
N PRO A 114 7.27 -23.64 -5.96
CA PRO A 114 7.46 -22.76 -7.10
C PRO A 114 6.52 -23.13 -8.25
N ASN A 115 6.22 -22.14 -9.09
CA ASN A 115 5.44 -22.37 -10.29
C ASN A 115 6.28 -23.17 -11.29
N ILE A 116 5.76 -24.32 -11.74
CA ILE A 116 6.40 -25.19 -12.72
C ILE A 116 6.22 -24.54 -14.10
N LYS A 117 7.34 -24.13 -14.72
CA LYS A 117 7.33 -23.35 -15.99
C LYS A 117 7.69 -24.20 -17.21
N HIS A 118 8.07 -25.44 -16.99
CA HIS A 118 8.49 -26.41 -17.99
C HIS A 118 8.02 -27.80 -17.52
N GLU A 119 7.53 -28.62 -18.45
CA GLU A 119 7.16 -30.00 -18.17
C GLU A 119 8.41 -30.78 -17.71
N ILE A 120 8.23 -31.66 -16.71
CA ILE A 120 9.26 -32.59 -16.20
C ILE A 120 9.18 -33.88 -17.01
#